data_AF-A0A6P2D440-F1
#
_entry.id   AF-A0A6P2D440-F1
#
_cell.length_a   1.000
_cell.length_b   1.000
_cell.length_c   1.000
_cell.angle_alpha   90.00
_cell.angle_beta   90.00
_cell.angle_gamma   90.00
#
_symmetry.space_group_name_H-M   'P 1'
#
loop_
_entity.id
_entity.type
_entity.pdbx_description
1 polymer ?
#
loop_
_entity_poly.entity_id
_entity_poly.type
_entity_poly.pdbx_seq_one_letter_code
_entity_poly.pdbx_strand_id
1 'polypeptide(L)'
;MRPPGTIYRGELLFDGQLVKGESVTVDGEPLPLLPSLKLRNHSPTGFAWGYGGSGPAQLSLALLLDVTGDEGLALRAYQWFKWAVVIKWQERWEITAGDVVRWLRCWNREGEEAEAVEKGGAL
;
A
#
# COMPACT_ATOMS: atom_id res chain seq x y z
N MET A 1 4.60 -7.00 12.68
CA MET A 1 3.34 -6.24 12.55
C MET A 1 3.42 -4.95 13.36
N ARG A 2 3.05 -3.82 12.76
CA ARG A 2 3.02 -2.49 13.41
C ARG A 2 1.82 -2.37 14.36
N PRO A 3 1.92 -1.56 15.43
CA PRO A 3 0.77 -1.21 16.28
C PRO A 3 -0.36 -0.59 15.45
N PRO A 4 -1.65 -0.84 15.75
CA PRO A 4 -2.77 -0.27 14.98
C PRO A 4 -2.80 1.25 14.89
N GLY A 5 -2.23 1.93 15.90
CA GLY A 5 -2.11 3.39 15.96
C GLY A 5 -0.93 3.97 15.19
N THR A 6 -0.08 3.16 14.54
CA THR A 6 0.97 3.67 13.67
C THR A 6 0.35 4.40 12.48
N ILE A 7 0.81 5.62 12.23
CA ILE A 7 0.26 6.53 11.22
C ILE A 7 1.21 6.61 10.03
N TYR A 8 0.68 6.35 8.83
CA TYR A 8 1.36 6.63 7.57
C TYR A 8 0.80 7.90 6.97
N ARG A 9 1.68 8.75 6.45
CA ARG A 9 1.29 9.99 5.75
C ARG A 9 2.04 10.12 4.45
N GLY A 10 1.35 10.66 3.45
CA GLY A 10 1.99 11.18 2.26
C GLY A 10 1.56 12.60 1.95
N GLU A 11 2.51 13.39 1.48
CA GLU A 11 2.32 14.79 1.12
C GLU A 11 3.12 15.10 -0.14
N LEU A 12 2.47 15.77 -1.10
CA LEU A 12 3.14 16.38 -2.23
C LEU A 12 3.80 17.69 -1.77
N LEU A 13 5.06 17.87 -2.15
CA LEU A 13 5.86 19.06 -1.87
C LEU A 13 5.79 20.01 -3.06
N PHE A 14 5.55 21.30 -2.80
CA PHE A 14 5.32 22.31 -3.84
C PHE A 14 6.39 23.40 -3.87
N ASP A 15 6.65 23.93 -5.05
CA ASP A 15 7.40 25.16 -5.31
C ASP A 15 6.50 26.09 -6.13
N GLY A 16 5.81 27.00 -5.45
CA GLY A 16 4.66 27.72 -6.02
C GLY A 16 3.51 26.76 -6.36
N GLN A 17 3.10 26.72 -7.63
CA GLN A 17 2.04 25.81 -8.12
C GLN A 17 2.60 24.49 -8.67
N LEU A 18 3.91 24.28 -8.69
CA LEU A 18 4.54 23.09 -9.25
C LEU A 18 4.83 22.07 -8.16
N VAL A 19 4.51 20.79 -8.41
CA VAL A 19 4.96 19.68 -7.56
C VAL A 19 6.46 19.48 -7.77
N LYS A 20 7.24 19.56 -6.69
CA LYS A 20 8.69 19.39 -6.66
C LYS A 20 9.13 18.02 -6.14
N GLY A 21 8.23 17.32 -5.47
CA GLY A 21 8.45 15.95 -5.02
C GLY A 21 7.36 15.50 -4.05
N GLU A 22 7.68 14.45 -3.32
CA GLU A 22 6.76 13.81 -2.41
C GLU A 22 7.49 13.29 -1.16
N SER A 23 6.78 13.27 -0.04
CA SER A 23 7.26 12.67 1.20
C SER A 23 6.28 11.59 1.63
N VAL A 24 6.80 10.44 2.06
CA VAL A 24 6.02 9.38 2.71
C VAL A 24 6.68 9.03 4.03
N THR A 25 5.91 9.09 5.11
CA THR A 25 6.40 8.84 6.47
C THR A 25 5.56 7.81 7.21
N VAL A 26 6.18 7.19 8.22
CA VAL A 26 5.58 6.32 9.22
C VAL A 26 5.95 6.87 10.60
N ASP A 27 4.95 7.24 11.40
CA ASP A 27 5.12 7.89 12.71
C ASP A 27 6.08 9.10 12.67
N GLY A 28 6.06 9.86 11.57
CA GLY A 28 6.88 11.05 11.34
C GLY A 28 8.26 10.80 10.72
N GLU A 29 8.69 9.54 10.64
CA GLU A 29 9.98 9.16 10.04
C GLU A 29 9.81 8.69 8.59
N PRO A 30 10.79 8.87 7.69
CA PRO A 30 10.68 8.41 6.31
C PRO A 30 10.38 6.91 6.21
N LEU A 31 9.37 6.54 5.41
CA LEU A 31 9.07 5.14 5.14
C LEU A 31 10.21 4.52 4.30
N PRO A 32 10.85 3.43 4.73
CA PRO A 32 11.97 2.85 3.99
C PRO A 32 11.53 2.20 2.68
N LEU A 33 12.12 2.66 1.57
CA LEU A 33 11.86 2.13 0.22
C LEU A 33 12.46 0.73 0.00
N LEU A 34 13.70 0.52 0.49
CA LEU A 34 14.53 -0.65 0.16
C LEU A 34 13.89 -2.02 0.46
N PRO A 35 13.22 -2.25 1.60
CA PRO A 35 12.62 -3.55 1.89
C PRO A 35 11.61 -3.98 0.81
N SER A 36 10.72 -3.07 0.41
CA SER A 36 9.73 -3.34 -0.63
C SER A 36 10.35 -3.52 -2.02
N LEU A 37 11.42 -2.78 -2.34
CA LEU A 37 12.15 -2.94 -3.60
C LEU A 37 12.81 -4.31 -3.73
N LYS A 38 13.34 -4.86 -2.63
CA LYS A 38 13.93 -6.19 -2.60
C LYS A 38 12.91 -7.29 -2.89
N LEU A 39 11.67 -7.11 -2.42
CA LEU A 39 10.59 -8.06 -2.72
C LEU A 39 10.13 -7.95 -4.17
N ARG A 40 9.91 -6.72 -4.64
CA ARG A 40 9.56 -6.46 -6.03
C ARG A 40 9.91 -5.03 -6.41
N ASN A 41 10.77 -4.92 -7.42
CA ASN A 41 11.19 -3.63 -7.96
C ASN A 41 10.19 -3.13 -9.00
N HIS A 42 9.25 -2.28 -8.57
CA HIS A 42 8.36 -1.54 -9.48
C HIS A 42 8.91 -0.16 -9.80
N SER A 43 9.41 0.56 -8.77
CA SER A 43 9.85 1.94 -8.92
C SER A 43 11.08 2.22 -8.03
N PRO A 44 12.30 2.11 -8.58
CA PRO A 44 13.52 2.43 -7.82
C PRO A 44 13.64 3.93 -7.55
N THR A 45 12.85 4.76 -8.24
CA THR A 45 12.81 6.21 -8.10
C THR A 45 11.97 6.67 -6.91
N GLY A 46 11.12 5.82 -6.32
CA GLY A 46 10.39 6.16 -5.10
C GLY A 46 8.92 5.76 -5.10
N PHE A 47 8.18 6.42 -4.21
CA PHE A 47 6.75 6.22 -4.00
C PHE A 47 5.95 7.25 -4.78
N ALA A 48 4.75 6.89 -5.21
CA ALA A 48 3.78 7.86 -5.71
C ALA A 48 2.36 7.35 -5.45
N TRP A 49 1.35 8.17 -5.71
CA TRP A 49 -0.06 7.83 -5.49
C TRP A 49 -0.95 8.65 -6.44
N GLY A 50 -2.27 8.42 -6.41
CA GLY A 50 -3.22 9.17 -7.23
C GLY A 50 -3.35 8.70 -8.69
N TYR A 51 -2.63 7.65 -9.11
CA TYR A 51 -2.72 7.07 -10.45
C TYR A 51 -2.36 5.57 -10.48
N GLY A 52 -2.55 4.90 -11.61
CA GLY A 52 -2.43 3.43 -11.74
C GLY A 52 -1.04 2.85 -12.04
N GLY A 53 0.06 3.57 -11.77
CA GLY A 53 1.41 3.20 -12.25
C GLY A 53 2.31 2.45 -11.26
N SER A 54 3.63 2.48 -11.54
CA SER A 54 4.66 1.77 -10.78
C SER A 54 4.95 2.35 -9.40
N GLY A 55 5.01 3.68 -9.24
CA GLY A 55 5.20 4.32 -7.93
C GLY A 55 4.08 3.98 -6.92
N PRO A 56 2.79 4.04 -7.32
CA PRO A 56 1.66 3.57 -6.52
C PRO A 56 1.71 2.08 -6.19
N ALA A 57 2.21 1.25 -7.11
CA ALA A 57 2.45 -0.17 -6.84
C ALA A 57 3.55 -0.37 -5.78
N GLN A 58 4.65 0.40 -5.87
CA GLN A 58 5.75 0.35 -4.92
C GLN A 58 5.31 0.81 -3.52
N LEU A 59 4.56 1.91 -3.44
CA LEU A 59 4.01 2.44 -2.19
C LEU A 59 3.05 1.45 -1.54
N SER A 60 2.15 0.87 -2.33
CA SER A 60 1.23 -0.17 -1.87
C SER A 60 1.98 -1.36 -1.24
N LEU A 61 3.00 -1.87 -1.93
CA LEU A 61 3.81 -2.97 -1.42
C LEU A 61 4.55 -2.60 -0.13
N ALA A 62 5.12 -1.39 -0.07
CA ALA A 62 5.83 -0.90 1.12
C ALA A 62 4.91 -0.77 2.34
N LEU A 63 3.71 -0.22 2.17
CA LEU A 63 2.73 -0.09 3.25
C LEU A 63 2.30 -1.46 3.78
N LEU A 64 1.91 -2.39 2.90
CA LEU A 64 1.48 -3.72 3.33
C LEU A 64 2.61 -4.50 3.99
N LEU A 65 3.83 -4.39 3.47
CA LEU A 65 5.01 -5.04 4.05
C LEU A 65 5.33 -4.47 5.44
N ASP A 66 5.39 -3.14 5.58
CA ASP A 66 5.73 -2.51 6.86
C ASP A 66 4.65 -2.79 7.93
N VAL A 67 3.37 -2.70 7.55
CA VAL A 67 2.25 -2.98 8.46
C VAL A 67 2.28 -4.43 8.95
N THR A 68 2.38 -5.40 8.04
CA THR A 68 2.19 -6.81 8.38
C THR A 68 3.50 -7.47 8.85
N GLY A 69 4.62 -7.13 8.22
CA GLY A 69 5.86 -7.90 8.30
C GLY A 69 5.80 -9.23 7.53
N ASP A 70 4.77 -9.45 6.71
CA ASP A 70 4.55 -10.70 5.96
C ASP A 70 4.73 -10.42 4.46
N GLU A 71 5.86 -10.87 3.92
CA GLU A 71 6.22 -10.70 2.51
C GLU A 71 5.21 -11.39 1.58
N GLY A 72 4.74 -12.58 1.94
CA GLY A 72 3.84 -13.38 1.13
C GLY A 72 2.47 -12.73 1.04
N LEU A 73 1.92 -12.28 2.17
CA LEU A 73 0.66 -11.54 2.20
C LEU A 73 0.77 -10.22 1.44
N ALA A 74 1.84 -9.46 1.66
CA ALA A 74 2.07 -8.20 0.97
C ALA A 74 2.11 -8.39 -0.56
N LEU A 75 2.84 -9.41 -1.06
CA LEU A 75 2.92 -9.74 -2.49
C LEU A 75 1.59 -10.16 -3.11
N ARG A 76 0.71 -10.85 -2.38
CA ARG A 76 -0.62 -11.23 -2.88
C ARG A 76 -1.59 -10.04 -2.92
N ALA A 77 -1.50 -9.15 -1.94
CA ALA A 77 -2.51 -8.12 -1.71
C ALA A 77 -2.21 -6.76 -2.38
N TYR A 78 -0.95 -6.38 -2.58
CA TYR A 78 -0.60 -4.98 -2.90
C TYR A 78 -1.21 -4.45 -4.19
N GLN A 79 -1.45 -5.28 -5.22
CA GLN A 79 -2.09 -4.78 -6.45
C GLN A 79 -3.55 -4.42 -6.21
N TRP A 80 -4.27 -5.22 -5.43
CA TRP A 80 -5.65 -4.92 -5.03
C TRP A 80 -5.70 -3.69 -4.13
N PHE A 81 -4.80 -3.60 -3.15
CA PHE A 81 -4.71 -2.44 -2.26
C PHE A 81 -4.41 -1.15 -3.03
N LYS A 82 -3.55 -1.22 -4.05
CA LYS A 82 -3.22 -0.07 -4.92
C LYS A 82 -4.48 0.52 -5.55
N TRP A 83 -5.26 -0.32 -6.23
CA TRP A 83 -6.48 0.12 -6.93
C TRP A 83 -7.61 0.51 -5.97
N ALA A 84 -7.72 -0.16 -4.83
CA ALA A 84 -8.77 0.12 -3.86
C ALA A 84 -8.52 1.42 -3.06
N VAL A 85 -7.26 1.73 -2.75
CA VAL A 85 -6.87 2.76 -1.78
C VAL A 85 -5.91 3.78 -2.40
N VAL A 86 -4.71 3.35 -2.79
CA VAL A 86 -3.58 4.24 -3.10
C VAL A 86 -3.84 5.15 -4.30
N ILE A 87 -4.53 4.67 -5.34
CA ILE A 87 -4.81 5.49 -6.53
C ILE A 87 -5.80 6.64 -6.27
N LYS A 88 -6.51 6.63 -5.13
CA LYS A 88 -7.56 7.60 -4.82
C LYS A 88 -7.03 8.81 -4.05
N TRP A 89 -5.82 8.70 -3.50
CA TRP A 89 -5.19 9.76 -2.72
C TRP A 89 -4.86 10.98 -3.58
N GLN A 90 -4.96 12.15 -2.96
CA GLN A 90 -4.69 13.45 -3.58
C GLN A 90 -3.41 14.05 -2.98
N GLU A 91 -3.30 15.37 -2.90
CA GLU A 91 -2.11 16.07 -2.43
C GLU A 91 -1.61 15.63 -1.05
N ARG A 92 -2.54 15.31 -0.14
CA ARG A 92 -2.26 14.81 1.20
C ARG A 92 -3.13 13.61 1.51
N TRP A 93 -2.57 12.65 2.22
CA TRP A 93 -3.31 11.49 2.73
C TRP A 93 -2.73 11.00 4.05
N GLU A 94 -3.58 10.35 4.82
CA GLU A 94 -3.22 9.65 6.06
C GLU A 94 -3.94 8.31 6.09
N ILE A 95 -3.27 7.27 6.57
CA ILE A 95 -3.86 5.96 6.84
C ILE A 95 -3.16 5.32 8.03
N THR A 96 -3.89 4.64 8.90
CA THR A 96 -3.28 3.92 10.03
C THR A 96 -2.96 2.47 9.67
N ALA A 97 -2.02 1.87 10.39
CA ALA A 97 -1.80 0.41 10.32
C ALA A 97 -3.09 -0.36 10.61
N GLY A 98 -3.93 0.15 11.53
CA GLY A 98 -5.25 -0.40 11.82
C GLY A 98 -6.20 -0.40 10.61
N ASP A 99 -6.22 0.69 9.82
CA ASP A 99 -7.02 0.78 8.59
C ASP A 99 -6.55 -0.23 7.54
N VAL A 100 -5.23 -0.35 7.36
CA VAL A 100 -4.62 -1.32 6.43
C VAL A 100 -4.98 -2.75 6.85
N VAL A 101 -4.87 -3.08 8.14
CA VAL A 101 -5.27 -4.40 8.67
C VAL A 101 -6.76 -4.65 8.48
N ARG A 102 -7.62 -3.65 8.69
CA ARG A 102 -9.06 -3.78 8.43
C ARG A 102 -9.34 -4.05 6.96
N TRP A 103 -8.68 -3.35 6.05
CA TRP A 103 -8.81 -3.59 4.62
C TRP A 103 -8.37 -5.02 4.25
N LEU A 104 -7.22 -5.48 4.76
CA LEU A 104 -6.71 -6.83 4.50
C LEU A 104 -7.68 -7.92 4.97
N ARG A 105 -8.36 -7.73 6.11
CA ARG A 105 -9.38 -8.67 6.60
C ARG A 105 -10.58 -8.77 5.68
N CYS A 106 -11.05 -7.65 5.11
CA CYS A 106 -12.13 -7.66 4.14
C CYS A 106 -11.69 -8.32 2.83
N TRP A 107 -10.52 -7.94 2.31
CA TRP A 107 -9.96 -8.49 1.08
C TRP A 107 -9.72 -10.01 1.17
N ASN A 108 -9.20 -10.50 2.29
CA ASN A 108 -8.93 -11.94 2.46
C ASN A 108 -10.23 -12.77 2.50
N ARG A 109 -11.30 -12.24 3.10
CA ARG A 109 -12.61 -12.92 3.09
C ARG A 109 -13.17 -13.04 1.68
N GLU A 110 -13.11 -11.97 0.91
CA GLU A 110 -13.56 -11.97 -0.50
C GLU A 110 -12.72 -12.92 -1.36
N GLY A 111 -11.42 -13.02 -1.10
CA GLY A 111 -10.51 -13.96 -1.76
C GLY A 111 -10.80 -15.42 -1.41
N GLU A 112 -11.05 -15.73 -0.14
CA GLU A 112 -11.40 -17.08 0.32
C GLU A 112 -12.78 -17.52 -0.18
N GLU A 113 -13.77 -16.62 -0.19
CA GLU A 113 -15.11 -16.88 -0.72
C GLU A 113 -15.07 -17.15 -2.24
N ALA A 114 -14.29 -16.37 -3.01
CA ALA A 114 -14.12 -16.59 -4.44
C ALA A 114 -13.45 -17.94 -4.75
N GLU A 115 -12.41 -18.31 -4.01
CA GLU A 115 -11.71 -19.60 -4.19
C GLU A 115 -12.56 -20.79 -3.75
N ALA A 116 -13.40 -20.64 -2.72
CA ALA A 116 -14.33 -21.67 -2.27
C ALA A 116 -15.45 -21.92 -3.29
N VAL A 117 -15.96 -20.87 -3.95
CA VAL A 117 -16.95 -21.01 -5.04
C VAL A 117 -16.34 -21.72 -6.26
N GLU A 118 -15.10 -21.38 -6.63
CA GLU A 118 -14.41 -22.02 -7.75
C GLU A 118 -14.14 -23.51 -7.50
N LYS A 119 -13.79 -23.90 -6.27
CA LYS A 119 -13.58 -25.31 -5.89
C LYS A 119 -14.88 -26.08 -5.64
N GLY A 120 -15.98 -25.40 -5.30
CA GLY A 120 -17.30 -26.00 -5.05
C GLY A 120 -18.18 -26.17 -6.30
N GLY A 121 -17.78 -25.61 -7.44
CA GLY A 121 -18.53 -25.64 -8.71
C GLY A 121 -18.29 -26.86 -9.60
N ALA A 122 -17.50 -27.85 -9.14
CA ALA A 122 -17.27 -29.10 -9.86
C ALA A 122 -18.12 -30.24 -9.25
N LEU A 123 -19.40 -30.32 -9.65
CA LEU A 123 -20.25 -31.50 -9.47
C LEU A 123 -21.02 -31.80 -10.75
#